data_AF-A0A3R9MQE0-F1
#
_entry.id   AF-A0A3R9MQE0-F1
#
_cell.length_a   1.000
_cell.length_b   1.000
_cell.length_c   1.000
_cell.angle_alpha   90.00
_cell.angle_beta   90.00
_cell.angle_gamma   90.00
#
_symmetry.space_group_name_H-M   'P 1'
#
loop_
_entity.id
_entity.type
_entity.pdbx_description
1 polymer ?
#
loop_
_entity_poly.entity_id
_entity_poly.type
_entity_poly.pdbx_seq_one_letter_code
_entity_poly.pdbx_strand_id
1 'polypeptide(L)'
;MNNELVNWKKREGVIKESVWLVQGIKLYRNLLAKEPDNIEYKMKLANLMTRSGSDEKLRYMNLNNAAYMFKEVLELFPHHAEALYRLGHICYENKDYNDSIEFFSKAVEQTLEETKLFRSYATMSKAYYYLKEEGWAKNYLHKAIEADKGKNFTNEINEVESLVTQNGHYTMMVRYADGVTHLITAKAAESLKDEDVNEVATLDVRPYHSSFSGPIDTVSLERKEAEILAYLVERDYKVVSIDELFNIWEIDEEPEVNTIKSHISKIRGKVRKCLPESKDKIITNKRGVGYRWICPIPVNITKTL
;
A
#
# COMPACT_ATOMS: atom_id res chain seq x y z
N MET A 1 -36.27 34.57 9.05
CA MET A 1 -35.09 33.75 9.38
C MET A 1 -34.99 33.69 10.91
N ASN A 2 -35.08 32.52 11.52
CA ASN A 2 -35.22 32.37 12.98
C ASN A 2 -34.00 33.01 13.70
N ASN A 3 -34.20 34.03 14.55
CA ASN A 3 -33.10 34.75 15.22
C ASN A 3 -32.15 33.79 15.97
N GLU A 4 -32.66 32.66 16.43
CA GLU A 4 -31.89 31.60 17.08
C GLU A 4 -30.85 30.95 16.15
N LEU A 5 -31.19 30.67 14.89
CA LEU A 5 -30.28 30.07 13.90
C LEU A 5 -29.11 31.00 13.61
N VAL A 6 -29.39 32.29 13.42
CA VAL A 6 -28.38 33.31 13.15
C VAL A 6 -27.45 33.45 14.35
N ASN A 7 -28.00 33.52 15.56
CA ASN A 7 -27.21 33.62 16.79
C ASN A 7 -26.38 32.36 17.06
N TRP A 8 -26.93 31.17 16.80
CA TRP A 8 -26.18 29.91 16.91
C TRP A 8 -25.01 29.85 15.92
N LYS A 9 -25.24 30.20 14.64
CA LYS A 9 -24.19 30.18 13.62
C LYS A 9 -23.04 31.14 13.94
N LYS A 10 -23.34 32.33 14.46
CA LYS A 10 -22.32 33.31 14.89
C LYS A 10 -21.40 32.81 16.01
N ARG A 11 -21.80 31.77 16.74
CA ARG A 11 -21.01 31.19 17.83
C ARG A 11 -20.10 30.04 17.37
N GLU A 12 -20.12 29.67 16.09
CA GLU A 12 -19.21 28.67 15.54
C GLU A 12 -17.76 29.14 15.74
N GLY A 13 -16.91 28.28 16.31
CA GLY A 13 -15.53 28.62 16.68
C GLY A 13 -15.35 29.49 17.92
N VAL A 14 -16.42 30.13 18.44
CA VAL A 14 -16.37 30.96 19.67
C VAL A 14 -16.56 30.11 20.93
N ILE A 15 -17.42 29.09 20.85
CA ILE A 15 -17.66 28.14 21.94
C ILE A 15 -17.08 26.77 21.60
N LYS A 16 -16.94 25.90 22.62
CA LYS A 16 -16.51 24.50 22.43
C LYS A 16 -17.36 23.83 21.34
N GLU A 17 -16.70 23.18 20.39
CA GLU A 17 -17.35 22.57 19.22
C GLU A 17 -18.43 21.57 19.61
N SER A 18 -18.17 20.71 20.59
CA SER A 18 -19.16 19.74 21.08
C SER A 18 -20.45 20.41 21.58
N VAL A 19 -20.33 21.56 22.24
CA VAL A 19 -21.49 22.34 22.71
C VAL A 19 -22.23 22.96 21.52
N TRP A 20 -21.49 23.50 20.55
CA TRP A 20 -22.06 24.10 19.34
C TRP A 20 -22.83 23.08 18.49
N LEU A 21 -22.28 21.88 18.31
CA LEU A 21 -22.91 20.78 17.57
C LEU A 21 -24.20 20.31 18.24
N VAL A 22 -24.19 20.09 19.56
CA VAL A 22 -25.39 19.67 20.31
C VAL A 22 -26.51 20.71 20.20
N GLN A 23 -26.17 22.00 20.30
CA GLN A 23 -27.14 23.09 20.12
C GLN A 23 -27.72 23.10 18.70
N GLY A 24 -26.87 22.94 17.68
CA GLY A 24 -27.30 22.88 16.29
C GLY A 24 -28.22 21.71 16.00
N ILE A 25 -27.88 20.51 16.49
CA ILE A 25 -28.71 19.31 16.34
C ILE A 25 -30.09 19.53 16.94
N LYS A 26 -30.17 20.14 18.14
CA LYS A 26 -31.45 20.48 18.77
C LYS A 26 -32.26 21.47 17.93
N LEU A 27 -31.63 22.52 17.41
CA LEU A 27 -32.28 23.53 16.57
C LEU A 27 -32.83 22.92 15.27
N TYR A 28 -32.01 22.17 14.54
CA TYR A 28 -32.45 21.57 13.27
C TYR A 28 -33.48 20.46 13.45
N ARG A 29 -33.46 19.70 14.57
CA ARG A 29 -34.57 18.79 14.90
C ARG A 29 -35.90 19.54 15.09
N ASN A 30 -35.88 20.67 15.79
CA ASN A 30 -37.09 21.47 16.01
C ASN A 30 -37.61 22.09 14.70
N LEU A 31 -36.72 22.45 13.78
CA LEU A 31 -37.10 22.96 12.46
C LEU A 31 -37.70 21.86 11.59
N LEU A 32 -37.07 20.69 11.57
CA LEU A 32 -37.56 19.55 10.81
C LEU A 32 -38.88 19.01 11.36
N ALA A 33 -39.14 19.13 12.67
CA ALA A 33 -40.45 18.79 13.24
C ALA A 33 -41.60 19.67 12.70
N LYS A 34 -41.30 20.89 12.23
CA LYS A 34 -42.28 21.81 11.60
C LYS A 34 -42.35 21.65 10.09
N GLU A 35 -41.22 21.32 9.47
CA GLU A 35 -41.08 21.14 8.02
C GLU A 35 -40.36 19.80 7.73
N PRO A 36 -41.04 18.65 7.84
CA PRO A 36 -40.41 17.32 7.78
C PRO A 36 -39.71 17.03 6.45
N ASP A 37 -40.22 17.60 5.35
CA ASP A 37 -39.70 17.38 4.00
C ASP A 37 -38.65 18.42 3.60
N ASN A 38 -38.22 19.31 4.51
CA ASN A 38 -37.23 20.33 4.19
C ASN A 38 -35.81 19.71 4.08
N ILE A 39 -35.39 19.54 2.84
CA ILE A 39 -34.14 18.86 2.48
C ILE A 39 -32.91 19.61 2.98
N GLU A 40 -32.94 20.95 2.99
CA GLU A 40 -31.82 21.72 3.55
C GLU A 40 -31.67 21.44 5.05
N TYR A 41 -32.78 21.39 5.80
CA TYR A 41 -32.73 21.05 7.22
C TYR A 41 -32.26 19.62 7.46
N LYS A 42 -32.71 18.64 6.64
CA LYS A 42 -32.20 17.26 6.70
C LYS A 42 -30.69 17.22 6.48
N MET A 43 -30.20 17.87 5.43
CA MET A 43 -28.78 17.95 5.09
C MET A 43 -27.96 18.61 6.22
N LYS A 44 -28.44 19.72 6.79
CA LYS A 44 -27.75 20.40 7.90
C LYS A 44 -27.73 19.55 9.16
N LEU A 45 -28.85 18.92 9.52
CA LEU A 45 -28.91 18.05 10.68
C LEU A 45 -27.96 16.85 10.55
N ALA A 46 -27.97 16.18 9.40
CA ALA A 46 -27.10 15.05 9.12
C ALA A 46 -25.61 15.45 9.19
N ASN A 47 -25.24 16.58 8.59
CA ASN A 47 -23.87 17.12 8.67
C ASN A 47 -23.41 17.48 10.09
N LEU A 48 -24.33 17.91 10.96
CA LEU A 48 -24.00 18.15 12.37
C LEU A 48 -23.82 16.83 13.12
N MET A 49 -24.62 15.81 12.80
CA MET A 49 -24.52 14.49 13.39
C MET A 49 -23.20 13.79 13.02
N THR A 50 -22.71 13.90 11.77
CA THR A 50 -21.42 13.30 11.36
C THR A 50 -20.22 13.87 12.12
N ARG A 51 -20.33 15.10 12.63
CA ARG A 51 -19.30 15.78 13.44
C ARG A 51 -19.47 15.56 14.95
N SER A 52 -20.59 14.97 15.39
CA SER A 52 -20.99 14.91 16.79
C SER A 52 -20.85 13.51 17.39
N GLY A 53 -20.32 13.43 18.61
CA GLY A 53 -20.23 12.20 19.40
C GLY A 53 -19.28 12.38 20.58
N SER A 54 -19.78 12.24 21.81
CA SER A 54 -18.95 12.29 23.03
C SER A 54 -18.16 11.01 23.26
N ASP A 55 -18.65 9.91 22.71
CA ASP A 55 -18.15 8.56 22.87
C ASP A 55 -18.49 7.75 21.61
N GLU A 56 -17.86 6.58 21.50
CA GLU A 56 -17.98 5.70 20.32
C GLU A 56 -19.43 5.29 20.04
N LYS A 57 -20.21 4.99 21.08
CA LYS A 57 -21.61 4.57 20.92
C LYS A 57 -22.47 5.71 20.36
N LEU A 58 -22.31 6.92 20.90
CA LEU A 58 -23.03 8.08 20.41
C LEU A 58 -22.59 8.45 18.99
N ARG A 59 -21.29 8.35 18.69
CA ARG A 59 -20.74 8.57 17.34
C ARG A 59 -21.39 7.60 16.35
N TYR A 60 -21.40 6.30 16.66
CA TYR A 60 -22.04 5.27 15.83
C TYR A 60 -23.53 5.56 15.59
N MET A 61 -24.28 5.88 16.64
CA MET A 61 -25.69 6.21 16.52
C MET A 61 -25.92 7.47 15.66
N ASN A 62 -25.09 8.51 15.82
CA ASN A 62 -25.19 9.72 15.03
C ASN A 62 -24.82 9.49 13.56
N LEU A 63 -23.80 8.68 13.27
CA LEU A 63 -23.43 8.31 11.89
C LEU A 63 -24.56 7.56 11.19
N ASN A 64 -25.22 6.60 11.87
CA ASN A 64 -26.36 5.88 11.32
C ASN A 64 -27.57 6.79 11.06
N ASN A 65 -27.88 7.68 12.00
CA ASN A 65 -28.95 8.66 11.81
C ASN A 65 -28.64 9.63 10.66
N ALA A 66 -27.39 10.07 10.54
CA ALA A 66 -26.95 10.89 9.40
C ALA A 66 -27.09 10.15 8.08
N ALA A 67 -26.67 8.87 8.02
CA ALA A 67 -26.81 8.03 6.84
C ALA A 67 -28.27 7.89 6.40
N TYR A 68 -29.18 7.62 7.35
CA TYR A 68 -30.61 7.55 7.08
C TYR A 68 -31.14 8.85 6.43
N MET A 69 -30.80 10.00 7.01
CA MET A 69 -31.22 11.31 6.50
C MET A 69 -30.64 11.63 5.12
N PHE A 70 -29.39 11.25 4.85
CA PHE A 70 -28.82 11.38 3.51
C PHE A 70 -29.49 10.46 2.50
N LYS A 71 -29.89 9.23 2.89
CA LYS A 71 -30.65 8.32 2.02
C LYS A 71 -32.03 8.89 1.69
N GLU A 72 -32.76 9.46 2.64
CA GLU A 72 -34.03 10.16 2.35
C GLU A 72 -33.84 11.32 1.37
N VAL A 73 -32.73 12.06 1.45
CA VAL A 73 -32.41 13.10 0.46
C VAL A 73 -32.21 12.50 -0.93
N LEU A 74 -31.56 11.35 -1.03
CA LEU A 74 -31.31 10.66 -2.30
C LEU A 74 -32.56 10.00 -2.90
N GLU A 75 -33.54 9.62 -2.08
CA GLU A 75 -34.85 9.17 -2.58
C GLU A 75 -35.56 10.27 -3.38
N LEU A 76 -35.38 11.53 -2.97
CA LEU A 76 -35.97 12.69 -3.64
C LEU A 76 -35.07 13.24 -4.75
N PHE A 77 -33.76 13.22 -4.53
CA PHE A 77 -32.74 13.72 -5.45
C PHE A 77 -31.61 12.69 -5.62
N PRO A 78 -31.77 11.69 -6.51
CA PRO A 78 -30.82 10.59 -6.67
C PRO A 78 -29.38 11.01 -7.01
N HIS A 79 -29.21 12.20 -7.61
CA HIS A 79 -27.93 12.75 -8.04
C HIS A 79 -27.42 13.87 -7.12
N HIS A 80 -27.91 13.96 -5.88
CA HIS A 80 -27.48 15.00 -4.95
C HIS A 80 -26.01 14.79 -4.49
N ALA A 81 -25.08 15.48 -5.16
CA ALA A 81 -23.63 15.30 -5.02
C ALA A 81 -23.13 15.28 -3.56
N GLU A 82 -23.57 16.23 -2.73
CA GLU A 82 -23.14 16.30 -1.33
C GLU A 82 -23.64 15.10 -0.51
N ALA A 83 -24.85 14.59 -0.78
CA ALA A 83 -25.41 13.49 0.00
C ALA A 83 -24.70 12.17 -0.36
N LEU A 84 -24.42 11.96 -1.65
CA LEU A 84 -23.59 10.86 -2.14
C LEU A 84 -22.19 10.90 -1.52
N TYR A 85 -21.52 12.06 -1.57
CA TYR A 85 -20.20 12.26 -0.95
C TYR A 85 -20.19 11.94 0.54
N ARG A 86 -21.20 12.41 1.30
CA ARG A 86 -21.30 12.17 2.74
C ARG A 86 -21.56 10.70 3.06
N LEU A 87 -22.42 10.02 2.29
CA LEU A 87 -22.64 8.59 2.44
C LEU A 87 -21.39 7.77 2.14
N GLY A 88 -20.60 8.15 1.13
CA GLY A 88 -19.31 7.51 0.84
C GLY A 88 -18.36 7.52 2.03
N HIS A 89 -18.26 8.67 2.72
CA HIS A 89 -17.47 8.79 3.96
C HIS A 89 -18.04 7.96 5.11
N ILE A 90 -19.36 7.97 5.33
CA ILE A 90 -19.97 7.17 6.40
C ILE A 90 -19.73 5.67 6.16
N CYS A 91 -19.90 5.20 4.93
CA CYS A 91 -19.65 3.79 4.59
C CYS A 91 -18.16 3.43 4.80
N TYR A 92 -17.24 4.33 4.42
CA TYR A 92 -15.81 4.12 4.67
C TYR A 92 -15.49 3.97 6.17
N GLU A 93 -16.02 4.86 7.01
CA GLU A 93 -15.84 4.81 8.48
C GLU A 93 -16.42 3.53 9.09
N ASN A 94 -17.53 3.02 8.52
CA ASN A 94 -18.13 1.75 8.91
C ASN A 94 -17.41 0.52 8.35
N LYS A 95 -16.35 0.71 7.53
CA LYS A 95 -15.60 -0.33 6.82
C LYS A 95 -16.39 -1.05 5.71
N ASP A 96 -17.51 -0.46 5.29
CA ASP A 96 -18.31 -0.90 4.15
C ASP A 96 -17.67 -0.36 2.86
N TYR A 97 -16.49 -0.88 2.51
CA TYR A 97 -15.64 -0.32 1.46
C TYR A 97 -16.26 -0.35 0.06
N ASN A 98 -17.03 -1.41 -0.28
CA ASN A 98 -17.73 -1.49 -1.57
C ASN A 98 -18.77 -0.39 -1.72
N ASP A 99 -19.65 -0.22 -0.72
CA ASP A 99 -20.67 0.83 -0.70
C ASP A 99 -20.03 2.22 -0.73
N SER A 100 -18.92 2.40 0.00
CA SER A 100 -18.14 3.64 -0.02
C SER A 100 -17.69 4.00 -1.44
N ILE A 101 -17.09 3.04 -2.15
CA ILE A 101 -16.64 3.19 -3.54
C ILE A 101 -17.83 3.51 -4.46
N GLU A 102 -18.97 2.84 -4.29
CA GLU A 102 -20.17 3.08 -5.10
C GLU A 102 -20.69 4.52 -4.92
N PHE A 103 -20.84 4.97 -3.68
CA PHE A 103 -21.33 6.32 -3.39
C PHE A 103 -20.36 7.40 -3.86
N PHE A 104 -19.04 7.21 -3.67
CA PHE A 104 -18.05 8.15 -4.20
C PHE A 104 -18.03 8.16 -5.73
N SER A 105 -18.19 7.01 -6.39
CA SER A 105 -18.28 6.93 -7.86
C SER A 105 -19.45 7.74 -8.39
N LYS A 106 -20.64 7.58 -7.80
CA LYS A 106 -21.82 8.38 -8.15
C LYS A 106 -21.62 9.87 -7.84
N ALA A 107 -20.88 10.20 -6.77
CA ALA A 107 -20.61 11.59 -6.39
C ALA A 107 -19.66 12.29 -7.38
N VAL A 108 -18.59 11.63 -7.83
CA VAL A 108 -17.62 12.20 -8.77
C VAL A 108 -18.16 12.31 -10.20
N GLU A 109 -19.20 11.55 -10.55
CA GLU A 109 -19.99 11.75 -11.77
C GLU A 109 -20.78 13.07 -11.74
N GLN A 110 -20.98 13.64 -10.54
CA GLN A 110 -21.54 14.97 -10.38
C GLN A 110 -20.43 16.02 -10.36
N THR A 111 -20.79 17.28 -10.57
CA THR A 111 -19.84 18.39 -10.41
C THR A 111 -19.47 18.57 -8.93
N LEU A 112 -18.26 18.17 -8.55
CA LEU A 112 -17.68 18.41 -7.22
C LEU A 112 -16.66 19.55 -7.27
N GLU A 113 -16.59 20.29 -6.17
CA GLU A 113 -15.48 21.22 -5.90
C GLU A 113 -14.16 20.45 -5.75
N GLU A 114 -13.04 21.10 -6.07
CA GLU A 114 -11.69 20.51 -6.10
C GLU A 114 -11.37 19.71 -4.82
N THR A 115 -11.64 20.27 -3.64
CA THR A 115 -11.38 19.59 -2.36
C THR A 115 -12.20 18.31 -2.18
N LYS A 116 -13.47 18.31 -2.59
CA LYS A 116 -14.34 17.12 -2.45
C LYS A 116 -13.99 16.08 -3.51
N LEU A 117 -13.64 16.51 -4.71
CA LEU A 117 -13.17 15.63 -5.78
C LEU A 117 -11.88 14.91 -5.34
N PHE A 118 -10.89 15.67 -4.87
CA PHE A 118 -9.65 15.14 -4.28
C PHE A 118 -9.94 14.11 -3.18
N ARG A 119 -10.72 14.50 -2.16
CA ARG A 119 -11.01 13.61 -1.01
C ARG A 119 -11.80 12.37 -1.40
N SER A 120 -12.66 12.46 -2.41
CA SER A 120 -13.38 11.29 -2.94
C SER A 120 -12.41 10.28 -3.53
N TYR A 121 -11.53 10.72 -4.43
CA TYR A 121 -10.51 9.85 -5.03
C TYR A 121 -9.52 9.29 -4.01
N ALA A 122 -9.05 10.12 -3.07
CA ALA A 122 -8.18 9.67 -1.99
C ALA A 122 -8.86 8.59 -1.13
N THR A 123 -10.13 8.77 -0.77
CA THR A 123 -10.86 7.78 0.05
C THR A 123 -11.15 6.51 -0.72
N MET A 124 -11.52 6.60 -2.00
CA MET A 124 -11.67 5.42 -2.88
C MET A 124 -10.36 4.65 -2.99
N SER A 125 -9.22 5.33 -3.13
CA SER A 125 -7.90 4.71 -3.13
C SER A 125 -7.64 3.90 -1.86
N LYS A 126 -7.89 4.49 -0.68
CA LYS A 126 -7.78 3.79 0.61
C LYS A 126 -8.77 2.61 0.70
N ALA A 127 -10.00 2.75 0.20
CA ALA A 127 -11.01 1.69 0.21
C ALA A 127 -10.60 0.48 -0.63
N TYR A 128 -10.13 0.71 -1.87
CA TYR A 128 -9.59 -0.34 -2.72
C TYR A 128 -8.36 -1.03 -2.11
N TYR A 129 -7.51 -0.28 -1.41
CA TYR A 129 -6.40 -0.87 -0.65
C TYR A 129 -6.89 -1.86 0.42
N TYR A 130 -7.89 -1.50 1.21
CA TYR A 130 -8.45 -2.41 2.23
C TYR A 130 -9.14 -3.63 1.63
N LEU A 131 -9.69 -3.51 0.43
CA LEU A 131 -10.23 -4.62 -0.36
C LEU A 131 -9.17 -5.49 -1.03
N LYS A 132 -7.87 -5.16 -0.89
CA LYS A 132 -6.73 -5.85 -1.54
C LYS A 132 -6.68 -5.70 -3.07
N GLU A 133 -7.33 -4.67 -3.59
CA GLU A 133 -7.38 -4.33 -5.01
C GLU A 133 -6.32 -3.27 -5.36
N GLU A 134 -5.04 -3.66 -5.31
CA GLU A 134 -3.91 -2.72 -5.37
C GLU A 134 -3.84 -1.89 -6.66
N GLY A 135 -4.24 -2.47 -7.80
CA GLY A 135 -4.26 -1.75 -9.08
C GLY A 135 -5.23 -0.58 -9.06
N TRP A 136 -6.43 -0.80 -8.53
CA TRP A 136 -7.44 0.25 -8.35
C TRP A 136 -7.03 1.27 -7.30
N ALA A 137 -6.41 0.83 -6.19
CA ALA A 137 -5.90 1.73 -5.17
C ALA A 137 -4.90 2.75 -5.76
N LYS A 138 -3.92 2.28 -6.54
CA LYS A 138 -2.93 3.13 -7.21
C LYS A 138 -3.57 4.05 -8.26
N ASN A 139 -4.52 3.55 -9.05
CA ASN A 139 -5.25 4.35 -10.04
C ASN A 139 -5.98 5.54 -9.39
N TYR A 140 -6.72 5.30 -8.30
CA TYR A 140 -7.46 6.36 -7.62
C TYR A 140 -6.57 7.32 -6.83
N LEU A 141 -5.39 6.89 -6.37
CA LEU A 141 -4.37 7.81 -5.84
C LEU A 141 -3.88 8.78 -6.92
N HIS A 142 -3.61 8.28 -8.13
CA HIS A 142 -3.22 9.12 -9.25
C HIS A 142 -4.29 10.17 -9.59
N LYS A 143 -5.56 9.75 -9.66
CA LYS A 143 -6.69 10.68 -9.86
C LYS A 143 -6.79 11.74 -8.76
N ALA A 144 -6.48 11.38 -7.51
CA ALA A 144 -6.44 12.35 -6.42
C ALA A 144 -5.33 13.39 -6.66
N ILE A 145 -4.12 12.96 -7.02
CA ILE A 145 -3.00 13.88 -7.34
C ILE A 145 -3.35 14.82 -8.51
N GLU A 146 -4.00 14.31 -9.56
CA GLU A 146 -4.45 15.13 -10.70
C GLU A 146 -5.53 16.15 -10.32
N ALA A 147 -6.39 15.80 -9.36
CA ALA A 147 -7.41 16.69 -8.85
C ALA A 147 -6.81 17.85 -8.00
N ASP A 148 -5.65 17.64 -7.37
CA ASP A 148 -4.95 18.66 -6.57
C ASP A 148 -4.07 19.59 -7.44
N LYS A 149 -4.72 20.40 -8.29
CA LYS A 149 -4.03 21.32 -9.20
C LYS A 149 -3.20 22.36 -8.45
N GLY A 150 -3.65 22.74 -7.24
CA GLY A 150 -2.98 23.72 -6.39
C GLY A 150 -1.87 23.18 -5.49
N LYS A 151 -1.65 21.85 -5.45
CA LYS A 151 -0.75 21.18 -4.49
C LYS A 151 -1.13 21.43 -3.01
N ASN A 152 -2.41 21.68 -2.76
CA ASN A 152 -2.96 22.04 -1.46
C ASN A 152 -3.03 20.84 -0.50
N PHE A 153 -2.98 19.61 -1.01
CA PHE A 153 -3.20 18.38 -0.25
C PHE A 153 -1.95 17.49 -0.19
N THR A 154 -0.76 18.07 -0.33
CA THR A 154 0.51 17.32 -0.36
C THR A 154 0.66 16.37 0.83
N ASN A 155 0.27 16.78 2.04
CA ASN A 155 0.39 15.92 3.22
C ASN A 155 -0.60 14.74 3.19
N GLU A 156 -1.85 14.99 2.82
CA GLU A 156 -2.86 13.94 2.67
C GLU A 156 -2.53 12.98 1.52
N ILE A 157 -1.97 13.50 0.42
CA ILE A 157 -1.43 12.68 -0.67
C ILE A 157 -0.34 11.79 -0.13
N ASN A 158 0.65 12.33 0.60
CA ASN A 158 1.72 11.54 1.18
C ASN A 158 1.20 10.48 2.17
N GLU A 159 0.13 10.76 2.92
CA GLU A 159 -0.49 9.79 3.83
C GLU A 159 -1.17 8.66 3.05
N VAL A 160 -1.97 8.99 2.03
CA VAL A 160 -2.65 7.99 1.18
C VAL A 160 -1.62 7.19 0.40
N GLU A 161 -0.63 7.87 -0.18
CA GLU A 161 0.50 7.26 -0.86
C GLU A 161 1.23 6.34 0.10
N SER A 162 1.58 6.79 1.30
CA SER A 162 2.17 5.93 2.32
C SER A 162 1.29 4.72 2.65
N LEU A 163 -0.03 4.83 2.74
CA LEU A 163 -0.90 3.67 2.97
C LEU A 163 -0.87 2.68 1.80
N VAL A 164 -1.03 3.20 0.58
CA VAL A 164 -1.10 2.42 -0.65
C VAL A 164 0.28 1.84 -1.04
N THR A 165 1.36 2.51 -0.64
CA THR A 165 2.77 2.16 -0.89
C THR A 165 3.49 1.61 0.33
N GLN A 166 2.89 1.51 1.52
CA GLN A 166 3.41 0.63 2.59
C GLN A 166 3.08 -0.85 2.31
N ASN A 167 2.46 -1.12 1.15
CA ASN A 167 2.57 -2.36 0.36
C ASN A 167 3.40 -2.20 -0.94
N GLY A 168 4.20 -1.14 -1.09
CA GLY A 168 5.05 -0.94 -2.26
C GLY A 168 5.68 0.44 -2.44
N HIS A 169 6.68 0.80 -1.63
CA HIS A 169 7.94 1.51 -1.95
C HIS A 169 8.86 1.64 -0.71
N TYR A 170 9.47 0.53 -0.29
CA TYR A 170 10.87 0.61 0.13
C TYR A 170 11.75 0.66 -1.13
N THR A 171 12.87 1.39 -1.05
CA THR A 171 13.93 1.27 -2.04
C THR A 171 14.64 -0.07 -1.82
N MET A 172 14.88 -0.77 -2.91
CA MET A 172 15.70 -1.97 -2.92
C MET A 172 17.12 -1.59 -3.25
N MET A 173 18.04 -2.13 -2.46
CA MET A 173 19.43 -2.12 -2.83
C MET A 173 19.63 -3.21 -3.87
N VAL A 174 19.83 -2.80 -5.12
CA VAL A 174 20.19 -3.70 -6.20
C VAL A 174 21.66 -3.49 -6.52
N ARG A 175 22.45 -4.55 -6.31
CA ARG A 175 23.81 -4.64 -6.83
C ARG A 175 23.74 -5.24 -8.22
N TYR A 176 24.08 -4.45 -9.23
CA TYR A 176 24.16 -4.91 -10.61
C TYR A 176 25.39 -5.79 -10.82
N ALA A 177 25.38 -6.57 -11.90
CA ALA A 177 26.45 -7.51 -12.19
C ALA A 177 27.83 -6.85 -12.39
N ASP A 178 27.86 -5.58 -12.83
CA ASP A 178 29.08 -4.76 -12.94
C ASP A 178 29.65 -4.31 -11.57
N GLY A 179 28.91 -4.57 -10.49
CA GLY A 179 29.27 -4.22 -9.12
C GLY A 179 28.73 -2.90 -8.62
N VAL A 180 28.07 -2.10 -9.47
CA VAL A 180 27.43 -0.85 -9.07
C VAL A 180 26.19 -1.16 -8.24
N THR A 181 25.98 -0.38 -7.19
CA THR A 181 24.81 -0.52 -6.31
C THR A 181 23.90 0.70 -6.46
N HIS A 182 22.64 0.46 -6.76
CA HIS A 182 21.61 1.50 -6.80
C HIS A 182 20.47 1.20 -5.83
N LEU A 183 19.85 2.28 -5.37
CA LEU A 183 18.55 2.24 -4.72
C LEU A 183 17.49 2.43 -5.80
N ILE A 184 16.75 1.36 -6.09
CA ILE A 184 15.66 1.38 -7.08
C ILE A 184 14.34 1.01 -6.41
N THR A 185 13.21 1.29 -7.05
CA THR A 185 11.91 0.89 -6.48
C THR A 185 11.73 -0.62 -6.52
N ALA A 186 10.97 -1.20 -5.59
CA ALA A 186 10.65 -2.64 -5.61
C ALA A 186 10.03 -3.08 -6.96
N LYS A 187 9.20 -2.23 -7.57
CA LYS A 187 8.63 -2.47 -8.91
C LYS A 187 9.72 -2.49 -10.00
N ALA A 188 10.68 -1.57 -9.96
CA ALA A 188 11.81 -1.59 -10.89
C ALA A 188 12.71 -2.82 -10.66
N ALA A 189 12.82 -3.31 -9.42
CA ALA A 189 13.53 -4.55 -9.12
C ALA A 189 12.77 -5.81 -9.59
N GLU A 190 11.44 -5.79 -9.59
CA GLU A 190 10.61 -6.86 -10.13
C GLU A 190 10.69 -6.93 -11.66
N SER A 191 10.72 -5.79 -12.36
CA SER A 191 10.91 -5.78 -13.81
C SER A 191 12.27 -6.33 -14.26
N LEU A 192 13.29 -6.35 -13.39
CA LEU A 192 14.57 -7.04 -13.66
C LEU A 192 14.40 -8.56 -13.79
N LYS A 193 13.26 -9.12 -13.37
CA LYS A 193 12.92 -10.54 -13.55
C LYS A 193 12.17 -10.80 -14.86
N ASP A 194 11.53 -9.77 -15.41
CA ASP A 194 10.63 -9.85 -16.57
C ASP A 194 11.25 -9.32 -17.88
N GLU A 195 12.34 -8.54 -17.82
CA GLU A 195 13.02 -8.08 -19.02
C GLU A 195 13.57 -9.25 -19.83
N ASP A 196 12.99 -9.41 -21.02
CA ASP A 196 13.33 -10.38 -22.05
C ASP A 196 14.75 -10.08 -22.60
N VAL A 197 15.78 -10.48 -21.84
CA VAL A 197 17.16 -10.50 -22.30
C VAL A 197 17.82 -11.77 -21.80
N ASN A 198 18.19 -12.63 -22.74
CA ASN A 198 18.89 -13.91 -22.56
C ASN A 198 20.26 -13.82 -21.84
N GLU A 199 20.56 -12.75 -21.11
CA GLU A 199 21.92 -12.38 -20.70
C GLU A 199 22.12 -12.10 -19.21
N VAL A 200 21.09 -11.83 -18.39
CA VAL A 200 21.27 -11.50 -16.96
C VAL A 200 20.30 -12.27 -16.07
N ALA A 201 20.79 -12.80 -14.94
CA ALA A 201 20.00 -13.46 -13.90
C ALA A 201 19.79 -12.53 -12.68
N THR A 202 18.76 -12.81 -11.89
CA THR A 202 18.45 -12.05 -10.68
C THR A 202 18.40 -12.99 -9.46
N LEU A 203 19.14 -12.64 -8.42
CA LEU A 203 19.13 -13.27 -7.11
C LEU A 203 18.43 -12.36 -6.09
N ASP A 204 17.27 -12.79 -5.63
CA ASP A 204 16.51 -12.15 -4.55
C ASP A 204 16.89 -12.82 -3.23
N VAL A 205 17.44 -12.06 -2.28
CA VAL A 205 17.82 -12.59 -0.95
C VAL A 205 16.95 -12.06 0.18
N ARG A 206 15.80 -11.48 -0.15
CA ARG A 206 14.84 -11.00 0.85
C ARG A 206 14.30 -12.18 1.68
N PRO A 207 14.09 -11.97 3.00
CA PRO A 207 13.37 -12.94 3.82
C PRO A 207 12.01 -13.29 3.20
N TYR A 208 11.64 -14.57 3.20
CA TYR A 208 10.36 -15.09 2.69
C TYR A 208 10.10 -14.91 1.17
N HIS A 209 10.98 -14.22 0.43
CA HIS A 209 10.91 -14.02 -1.02
C HIS A 209 12.18 -14.47 -1.75
N SER A 210 13.02 -15.24 -1.08
CA SER A 210 14.31 -15.69 -1.61
C SER A 210 14.13 -16.55 -2.88
N SER A 211 14.70 -16.11 -4.00
CA SER A 211 14.54 -16.77 -5.29
C SER A 211 15.73 -16.53 -6.21
N PHE A 212 15.98 -17.47 -7.11
CA PHE A 212 16.88 -17.27 -8.25
C PHE A 212 16.08 -17.34 -9.54
N SER A 213 16.14 -16.27 -10.32
CA SER A 213 15.52 -16.15 -11.64
C SER A 213 16.61 -16.11 -12.69
N GLY A 214 16.67 -17.11 -13.56
CA GLY A 214 17.57 -17.16 -14.71
C GLY A 214 16.78 -17.19 -16.01
N PRO A 215 17.46 -17.23 -17.18
CA PRO A 215 16.81 -17.12 -18.48
C PRO A 215 15.76 -18.21 -18.80
N ILE A 216 15.80 -19.35 -18.10
CA ILE A 216 14.90 -20.49 -18.36
C ILE A 216 13.75 -20.57 -17.37
N ASP A 217 14.01 -20.33 -16.09
CA ASP A 217 13.05 -20.61 -15.02
C ASP A 217 13.38 -19.80 -13.77
N THR A 218 12.43 -19.77 -12.83
CA THR A 218 12.59 -19.20 -11.50
C THR A 218 12.39 -20.27 -10.43
N VAL A 219 13.34 -20.36 -9.49
CA VAL A 219 13.28 -21.29 -8.36
C VAL A 219 13.34 -20.57 -7.03
N SER A 220 12.58 -21.06 -6.04
CA SER A 220 12.64 -20.56 -4.67
C SER A 220 13.84 -21.13 -3.90
N LEU A 221 14.44 -20.29 -3.07
CA LEU A 221 15.58 -20.63 -2.21
C LEU A 221 15.18 -20.54 -0.74
N GLU A 222 15.73 -21.43 0.10
CA GLU A 222 15.70 -21.25 1.55
C GLU A 222 16.62 -20.07 1.93
N ARG A 223 16.37 -19.42 3.09
CA ARG A 223 17.15 -18.25 3.55
C ARG A 223 18.66 -18.47 3.47
N LYS A 224 19.17 -19.56 4.06
CA LYS A 224 20.60 -19.90 4.05
C LYS A 224 21.13 -20.24 2.64
N GLU A 225 20.29 -20.80 1.76
CA GLU A 225 20.69 -21.05 0.37
C GLU A 225 20.94 -19.74 -0.39
N ALA A 226 20.06 -18.75 -0.19
CA ALA A 226 20.16 -17.44 -0.81
C ALA A 226 21.35 -16.63 -0.27
N GLU A 227 21.57 -16.64 1.05
CA GLU A 227 22.71 -15.97 1.70
C GLU A 227 24.06 -16.55 1.22
N ILE A 228 24.20 -17.89 1.17
CA ILE A 228 25.40 -18.56 0.64
C ILE A 228 25.62 -18.22 -0.83
N LEU A 229 24.57 -18.27 -1.64
CA LEU A 229 24.68 -17.96 -3.06
C LEU A 229 25.10 -16.50 -3.29
N ALA A 230 24.50 -15.55 -2.58
CA ALA A 230 24.90 -14.14 -2.67
C ALA A 230 26.36 -13.93 -2.25
N TYR A 231 26.81 -14.57 -1.17
CA TYR A 231 28.19 -14.46 -0.71
C TYR A 231 29.20 -14.95 -1.76
N LEU A 232 28.86 -16.04 -2.47
CA LEU A 232 29.67 -16.58 -3.57
C LEU A 232 29.63 -15.70 -4.82
N VAL A 233 28.47 -15.16 -5.20
CA VAL A 233 28.30 -14.29 -6.37
C VAL A 233 29.05 -12.97 -6.19
N GLU A 234 28.97 -12.35 -5.01
CA GLU A 234 29.72 -11.12 -4.69
C GLU A 234 31.25 -11.29 -4.72
N ARG A 235 31.73 -12.54 -4.69
CA ARG A 235 33.14 -12.92 -4.61
C ARG A 235 33.56 -13.86 -5.75
N ASP A 236 32.90 -13.76 -6.89
CA ASP A 236 33.17 -14.56 -8.09
C ASP A 236 34.63 -14.46 -8.62
N TYR A 237 35.31 -13.36 -8.26
CA TYR A 237 36.73 -13.13 -8.52
C TYR A 237 37.68 -14.06 -7.74
N LYS A 238 37.22 -14.76 -6.69
CA LYS A 238 38.07 -15.65 -5.88
C LYS A 238 37.40 -16.98 -5.53
N VAL A 239 38.19 -17.91 -4.99
CA VAL A 239 37.67 -19.08 -4.29
C VAL A 239 37.33 -18.65 -2.87
N VAL A 240 36.11 -18.92 -2.42
CA VAL A 240 35.67 -18.67 -1.05
C VAL A 240 35.95 -19.92 -0.22
N SER A 241 36.71 -19.76 0.85
CA SER A 241 37.06 -20.86 1.75
C SER A 241 35.86 -21.36 2.56
N ILE A 242 35.94 -22.58 3.09
CA ILE A 242 34.90 -23.11 4.00
C ILE A 242 34.77 -22.23 5.24
N ASP A 243 35.90 -21.77 5.79
CA ASP A 243 35.92 -20.89 6.97
C ASP A 243 35.25 -19.54 6.69
N GLU A 244 35.44 -18.98 5.50
CA GLU A 244 34.72 -17.76 5.11
C GLU A 244 33.21 -17.97 5.01
N LEU A 245 32.75 -19.16 4.62
CA LEU A 245 31.33 -19.46 4.54
C LEU A 245 30.70 -19.60 5.92
N PHE A 246 31.45 -20.03 6.95
CA PHE A 246 30.94 -20.08 8.32
C PHE A 246 30.49 -18.71 8.84
N ASN A 247 31.11 -17.62 8.35
CA ASN A 247 30.74 -16.25 8.73
C ASN A 247 29.34 -15.80 8.25
N ILE A 248 28.63 -16.64 7.49
CA ILE A 248 27.23 -16.38 7.07
C ILE A 248 26.23 -16.71 8.19
N TRP A 249 26.62 -17.58 9.12
CA TRP A 249 25.80 -17.96 10.25
C TRP A 249 25.87 -16.92 11.38
N GLU A 250 24.81 -16.83 12.20
CA GLU A 250 24.76 -15.93 13.35
C GLU A 250 25.76 -16.40 14.44
N ILE A 251 26.13 -15.53 15.39
CA ILE A 251 27.21 -15.81 16.36
C ILE A 251 26.93 -17.05 17.23
N ASP A 252 25.65 -17.38 17.42
CA ASP A 252 25.15 -18.51 18.18
C ASP A 252 24.85 -19.76 17.32
N GLU A 253 25.03 -19.67 16.00
CA GLU A 253 24.87 -20.79 15.07
C GLU A 253 26.24 -21.42 14.74
N GLU A 254 26.43 -22.70 15.09
CA GLU A 254 27.66 -23.46 14.78
C GLU A 254 27.41 -24.52 13.70
N PRO A 255 27.43 -24.14 12.40
CA PRO A 255 27.24 -25.09 11.31
C PRO A 255 28.43 -26.04 11.14
N GLU A 256 28.15 -27.27 10.73
CA GLU A 256 29.20 -28.20 10.30
C GLU A 256 29.57 -28.03 8.82
N VAL A 257 30.77 -28.49 8.44
CA VAL A 257 31.20 -28.56 7.03
C VAL A 257 30.20 -29.32 6.16
N ASN A 258 29.54 -30.35 6.69
CA ASN A 258 28.53 -31.12 5.97
C ASN A 258 27.26 -30.32 5.71
N THR A 259 26.90 -29.39 6.58
CA THR A 259 25.80 -28.44 6.40
C THR A 259 26.06 -27.55 5.17
N ILE A 260 27.27 -26.98 5.06
CA ILE A 260 27.67 -26.19 3.89
C ILE A 260 27.60 -27.04 2.61
N LYS A 261 28.16 -28.25 2.63
CA LYS A 261 28.13 -29.17 1.47
C LYS A 261 26.70 -29.45 1.01
N SER A 262 25.80 -29.68 1.97
CA SER A 262 24.37 -29.93 1.71
C SER A 262 23.71 -28.74 1.01
N HIS A 263 23.87 -27.53 1.55
CA HIS A 263 23.34 -26.31 0.92
C HIS A 263 23.92 -26.08 -0.48
N ILE A 264 25.24 -26.22 -0.67
CA ILE A 264 25.86 -26.09 -2.00
C ILE A 264 25.26 -27.10 -3.00
N SER A 265 25.01 -28.34 -2.56
CA SER A 265 24.37 -29.35 -3.41
C SER A 265 22.95 -28.97 -3.80
N LYS A 266 22.14 -28.49 -2.84
CA LYS A 266 20.77 -28.01 -3.09
C LYS A 266 20.76 -26.81 -4.04
N ILE A 267 21.60 -25.80 -3.77
CA ILE A 267 21.75 -24.59 -4.60
C ILE A 267 22.08 -25.00 -6.05
N ARG A 268 23.05 -25.89 -6.26
CA ARG A 268 23.38 -26.38 -7.61
C ARG A 268 22.18 -27.00 -8.31
N GLY A 269 21.44 -27.87 -7.62
CA GLY A 269 20.30 -28.56 -8.18
C GLY A 269 19.14 -27.62 -8.54
N LYS A 270 18.92 -26.57 -7.75
CA LYS A 270 17.89 -25.57 -8.02
C LYS A 270 18.31 -24.63 -9.15
N VAL A 271 19.46 -23.96 -9.01
CA VAL A 271 19.95 -22.93 -9.93
C VAL A 271 20.18 -23.48 -11.35
N ARG A 272 20.62 -24.75 -11.49
CA ARG A 272 20.83 -25.37 -12.81
C ARG A 272 19.56 -25.39 -13.66
N LYS A 273 18.37 -25.49 -13.05
CA LYS A 273 17.09 -25.51 -13.78
C LYS A 273 16.76 -24.18 -14.45
N CYS A 274 17.31 -23.09 -13.91
CA CYS A 274 17.09 -21.73 -14.38
C CYS A 274 18.04 -21.33 -15.53
N LEU A 275 18.95 -22.19 -15.96
CA LEU A 275 20.07 -21.85 -16.85
C LEU A 275 20.12 -22.79 -18.07
N PRO A 276 20.56 -22.32 -19.26
CA PRO A 276 20.74 -23.15 -20.45
C PRO A 276 21.65 -24.36 -20.27
N GLU A 277 21.38 -25.45 -21.02
CA GLU A 277 22.00 -26.78 -20.93
C GLU A 277 23.55 -26.81 -20.95
N SER A 278 24.21 -25.71 -21.33
CA SER A 278 25.68 -25.61 -21.42
C SER A 278 26.40 -25.19 -20.13
N LYS A 279 25.72 -25.07 -18.98
CA LYS A 279 26.29 -24.45 -17.76
C LYS A 279 26.43 -25.40 -16.56
N ASP A 280 26.90 -26.62 -16.80
CA ASP A 280 27.01 -27.69 -15.77
C ASP A 280 27.94 -27.42 -14.58
N LYS A 281 28.75 -26.35 -14.65
CA LYS A 281 29.65 -25.97 -13.56
C LYS A 281 29.34 -24.55 -13.15
N ILE A 282 28.25 -24.33 -12.41
CA ILE A 282 27.90 -23.00 -11.84
C ILE A 282 28.68 -22.69 -10.56
N ILE A 283 28.91 -23.72 -9.74
CA ILE A 283 29.72 -23.63 -8.52
C ILE A 283 30.74 -24.76 -8.57
N THR A 284 32.03 -24.43 -8.58
CA THR A 284 33.11 -25.44 -8.55
C THR A 284 33.63 -25.66 -7.14
N ASN A 285 33.90 -26.91 -6.79
CA ASN A 285 34.61 -27.26 -5.55
C ASN A 285 36.12 -27.27 -5.86
N LYS A 286 36.88 -26.49 -5.08
CA LYS A 286 38.34 -26.58 -5.02
C LYS A 286 38.70 -27.40 -3.79
N ARG A 287 39.09 -28.66 -4.02
CA ARG A 287 39.35 -29.66 -2.97
C ARG A 287 40.26 -29.09 -1.89
N GLY A 288 39.82 -29.19 -0.64
CA GLY A 288 40.56 -28.72 0.53
C GLY A 288 40.59 -27.20 0.72
N VAL A 289 39.95 -26.42 -0.16
CA VAL A 289 39.93 -24.96 -0.09
C VAL A 289 38.51 -24.45 0.11
N GLY A 290 37.60 -24.74 -0.82
CA GLY A 290 36.23 -24.25 -0.74
C GLY A 290 35.53 -24.20 -2.09
N TYR A 291 34.74 -23.15 -2.32
CA TYR A 291 33.82 -23.07 -3.46
C TYR A 291 34.01 -21.79 -4.26
N ARG A 292 33.74 -21.87 -5.57
CA ARG A 292 33.79 -20.71 -6.46
C ARG A 292 32.58 -20.65 -7.37
N TRP A 293 31.90 -19.51 -7.38
CA TRP A 293 30.91 -19.16 -8.41
C TRP A 293 31.62 -18.91 -9.74
N ILE A 294 31.22 -19.62 -10.79
CA ILE A 294 31.79 -19.49 -12.14
C ILE A 294 30.70 -19.47 -13.23
N CYS A 295 29.45 -19.17 -12.85
CA CYS A 295 28.39 -19.04 -13.84
C CYS A 295 28.72 -17.89 -14.81
N PRO A 296 28.65 -18.12 -16.14
CA PRO A 296 28.94 -17.09 -17.12
C PRO A 296 27.79 -16.10 -17.31
N ILE A 297 26.63 -16.30 -16.64
CA ILE A 297 25.53 -15.33 -16.66
C ILE A 297 25.76 -14.30 -15.56
N PRO A 298 25.89 -13.00 -15.90
CA PRO A 298 25.78 -11.88 -14.97
C PRO A 298 24.62 -12.02 -13.98
N VAL A 299 24.84 -11.69 -12.70
CA VAL A 299 23.80 -11.80 -11.66
C VAL A 299 23.60 -10.47 -10.96
N ASN A 300 22.37 -9.95 -10.98
CA ASN A 300 21.94 -8.85 -10.13
C ASN A 300 21.50 -9.40 -8.77
N ILE A 301 21.85 -8.71 -7.68
CA ILE A 301 21.45 -9.11 -6.32
C ILE A 301 20.54 -8.06 -5.72
N THR A 302 19.39 -8.50 -5.25
CA THR A 302 18.31 -7.66 -4.72
C THR A 302 18.16 -7.88 -3.22
N LYS A 303 18.38 -6.83 -2.42
CA LYS A 303 18.31 -6.84 -0.93
C LYS A 303 17.40 -5.73 -0.41
N THR A 304 16.65 -6.02 0.67
CA THR A 304 15.94 -4.96 1.41
C THR A 304 16.95 -4.12 2.19
N LEU A 305 16.66 -2.82 2.31
CA LEU A 305 17.34 -1.90 3.22
C LEU A 305 17.08 -2.26 4.69
#